data_AF-A0A4C1SRN1-F1
#
_entry.id   AF-A0A4C1SRN1-F1
#
_cell.length_a   1.000
_cell.length_b   1.000
_cell.length_c   1.000
_cell.angle_alpha   90.00
_cell.angle_beta   90.00
_cell.angle_gamma   90.00
#
_symmetry.space_group_name_H-M   'P 1'
#
loop_
_entity.id
_entity.type
_entity.pdbx_description
1 polymer ?
#
loop_
_entity_poly.entity_id
_entity_poly.type
_entity_poly.pdbx_seq_one_letter_code
_entity_poly.pdbx_strand_id
1 'polypeptide(L)'
;MKPGFVNTVRNLNQESMQWTKKGERPPKKFKVQKSASKLMATIFWDSEGVLLIDYLPKGTTMNGQYYANLLAQAREAVVQKPRGKLSRGVLFLQDNASVHTARVSR
;
A
#
# COMPACT_ATOMS: atom_id res chain seq x y z
N MET A 1 23.53 -35.34 -6.61
CA MET A 1 23.24 -33.96 -7.03
C MET A 1 21.73 -33.76 -7.05
N LYS A 2 21.17 -32.86 -6.24
CA LYS A 2 19.75 -32.48 -6.30
C LYS A 2 19.66 -31.14 -7.05
N PRO A 3 18.97 -31.04 -8.19
CA PRO A 3 18.74 -29.74 -8.80
C PRO A 3 17.53 -29.04 -8.16
N GLY A 4 17.77 -27.80 -7.72
CA GLY A 4 16.86 -26.67 -7.93
C GLY A 4 15.59 -26.61 -7.08
N PHE A 5 15.66 -25.92 -5.94
CA PHE A 5 14.47 -25.31 -5.34
C PHE A 5 14.14 -24.03 -6.14
N VAL A 6 13.29 -24.16 -7.17
CA VAL A 6 12.74 -23.00 -7.88
C VAL A 6 11.50 -22.53 -7.12
N ASN A 7 11.59 -21.36 -6.48
CA ASN A 7 10.44 -20.69 -5.90
C ASN A 7 9.52 -20.21 -7.03
N THR A 8 8.51 -21.02 -7.37
CA THR A 8 7.35 -20.52 -8.12
C THR A 8 6.35 -20.00 -7.10
N VAL A 9 6.26 -18.68 -6.94
CA VAL A 9 5.10 -18.07 -6.28
C VAL A 9 3.91 -18.27 -7.21
N ARG A 10 3.26 -19.43 -7.12
CA ARG A 10 2.03 -19.73 -7.85
C ARG A 10 0.91 -18.84 -7.32
N ASN A 11 0.24 -18.16 -8.23
CA ASN A 11 -0.88 -17.29 -7.94
C ASN A 11 -2.12 -18.15 -7.63
N LEU A 12 -2.25 -18.55 -6.36
CA LEU A 12 -3.27 -19.48 -5.82
C LEU A 12 -4.72 -19.13 -6.23
N ASN A 13 -5.01 -17.86 -6.54
CA ASN A 13 -6.35 -17.42 -6.91
C ASN A 13 -6.79 -17.93 -8.29
N GLN A 14 -5.91 -17.94 -9.29
CA GLN A 14 -6.26 -18.38 -10.66
C GLN A 14 -6.40 -19.90 -10.76
N GLU A 15 -5.63 -20.67 -9.98
CA GLU A 15 -5.70 -22.14 -9.95
C GLU A 15 -6.89 -22.68 -9.11
N SER A 16 -7.54 -21.84 -8.30
CA SER A 16 -8.67 -22.24 -7.43
C SER A 16 -10.05 -22.16 -8.10
N MET A 17 -10.11 -21.72 -9.36
CA MET A 17 -11.35 -21.62 -10.13
C MET A 17 -11.69 -22.98 -10.74
N GLN A 18 -12.59 -23.73 -10.08
CA GLN A 18 -13.14 -24.97 -10.61
C GLN A 18 -14.63 -24.82 -10.94
N TRP A 19 -15.01 -25.26 -12.13
CA TRP A 19 -16.41 -25.47 -12.48
C TRP A 19 -16.93 -26.68 -11.69
N THR A 20 -18.04 -26.51 -10.96
CA THR A 20 -18.68 -27.57 -10.17
C THR A 20 -20.04 -27.93 -10.77
N LYS A 21 -20.48 -29.17 -10.58
CA LYS A 21 -21.80 -29.61 -11.09
C LYS A 21 -22.93 -28.99 -10.26
N LYS A 22 -24.10 -28.80 -10.91
CA LYS A 22 -25.29 -28.25 -10.26
C LYS A 22 -25.71 -29.14 -9.08
N GLY A 23 -25.69 -28.60 -7.87
CA GLY A 23 -26.05 -29.29 -6.62
C GLY A 23 -24.87 -29.74 -5.77
N GLU A 24 -23.63 -29.58 -6.24
CA GLU A 24 -22.43 -29.94 -5.48
C GLU A 24 -21.96 -28.78 -4.58
N ARG A 25 -21.39 -29.10 -3.42
CA ARG A 25 -20.87 -28.07 -2.50
C ARG A 25 -19.60 -27.46 -3.09
N PRO A 26 -19.47 -26.12 -3.13
CA PRO A 26 -18.25 -25.50 -3.63
C PRO A 26 -17.02 -25.96 -2.84
N PRO A 27 -15.86 -26.20 -3.50
CA PRO A 27 -14.64 -26.55 -2.81
C PRO A 27 -14.27 -25.48 -1.78
N LYS A 28 -14.00 -25.91 -0.54
CA LYS A 28 -13.67 -25.01 0.56
C LYS A 28 -12.30 -24.38 0.30
N LYS A 29 -12.30 -23.12 -0.10
CA LYS A 29 -11.05 -22.36 -0.31
C LYS A 29 -10.27 -22.30 1.01
N PHE A 30 -8.99 -22.65 0.96
CA PHE A 30 -8.08 -22.44 2.08
C PHE A 30 -8.06 -20.94 2.37
N LYS A 31 -8.27 -20.55 3.64
CA LYS A 31 -8.16 -19.14 4.03
C LYS A 31 -6.72 -18.73 3.81
N VAL A 32 -6.50 -17.67 3.02
CA VAL A 32 -5.17 -17.09 2.81
C VAL A 32 -4.60 -16.75 4.18
N GLN A 33 -3.61 -17.51 4.65
CA GLN A 33 -2.80 -17.07 5.78
C GLN A 33 -2.10 -15.77 5.38
N LYS A 34 -1.99 -14.82 6.32
CA LYS A 34 -1.20 -13.60 6.09
C LYS A 34 0.17 -14.04 5.58
N SER A 35 0.47 -13.77 4.32
CA SER A 35 1.77 -14.11 3.77
C SER A 35 2.83 -13.39 4.61
N ALA A 36 3.88 -14.10 4.98
CA ALA A 36 4.97 -13.57 5.77
C ALA A 36 5.79 -12.49 5.03
N SER A 37 5.28 -11.90 3.94
CA SER A 37 5.96 -11.02 2.98
C SER A 37 5.10 -9.84 2.51
N LYS A 38 4.07 -9.45 3.26
CA LYS A 38 3.30 -8.24 2.94
C LYS A 38 4.12 -6.99 3.27
N LEU A 39 4.29 -6.10 2.29
CA LEU A 39 4.84 -4.76 2.44
C LEU A 39 3.71 -3.73 2.42
N MET A 40 3.91 -2.60 3.10
CA MET A 40 3.00 -1.45 3.04
C MET A 40 3.73 -0.33 2.29
N ALA A 41 3.07 0.24 1.28
CA ALA A 41 3.59 1.36 0.53
C ALA A 41 2.68 2.57 0.75
N THR A 42 3.29 3.74 0.97
CA THR A 42 2.60 5.03 1.09
C THR A 42 2.97 5.87 -0.12
N ILE A 43 1.97 6.34 -0.87
CA ILE A 43 2.17 7.07 -2.11
C ILE A 43 1.44 8.40 -2.04
N PHE A 44 2.17 9.49 -2.19
CA PHE A 44 1.62 10.83 -2.39
C PHE A 44 1.69 11.18 -3.87
N TRP A 45 0.60 11.67 -4.45
CA TRP A 45 0.52 11.97 -5.87
C TRP A 45 -0.48 13.09 -6.13
N ASP A 46 -0.37 13.72 -7.29
CA ASP A 46 -1.33 14.67 -7.83
C ASP A 46 -1.64 14.38 -9.30
N SER A 47 -2.41 15.24 -9.95
CA SER A 47 -2.82 15.06 -11.36
C SER A 47 -1.66 14.98 -12.35
N GLU A 48 -0.44 15.35 -11.96
CA GLU A 48 0.75 15.37 -12.83
C GLU A 48 1.69 14.21 -12.56
N GLY A 49 1.57 13.56 -11.40
CA GLY A 49 2.35 12.39 -11.08
C GLY A 49 2.57 12.17 -9.60
N VAL A 50 3.50 11.26 -9.32
CA VAL A 50 3.84 10.85 -7.97
C VAL A 50 4.85 11.83 -7.37
N LEU A 51 4.57 12.25 -6.13
CA LEU A 51 5.37 13.19 -5.34
C LEU A 51 6.34 12.44 -4.41
N LEU A 52 5.87 11.36 -3.79
CA LEU A 52 6.65 10.56 -2.84
C LEU A 52 6.14 9.13 -2.84
N ILE A 53 7.07 8.18 -2.84
CA ILE A 53 6.81 6.75 -2.59
C ILE A 53 7.68 6.35 -1.41
N ASP A 54 7.05 5.83 -0.37
CA ASP A 54 7.73 5.22 0.77
C ASP A 54 7.30 3.78 0.93
N TYR A 55 8.25 2.92 1.29
CA TYR A 55 8.01 1.51 1.59
C TYR A 55 8.27 1.28 3.06
N LEU A 56 7.20 1.06 3.82
CA LEU A 56 7.30 0.79 5.24
C LEU A 56 8.07 -0.52 5.46
N PRO A 57 9.06 -0.54 6.37
CA PRO A 57 9.83 -1.74 6.66
C PRO A 57 8.95 -2.94 7.00
N LYS A 58 9.37 -4.12 6.55
CA LYS A 58 8.62 -5.35 6.76
C LYS A 58 8.45 -5.64 8.26
N GLY A 59 7.22 -5.96 8.67
CA GLY A 59 6.89 -6.32 10.04
C GLY A 59 6.71 -5.12 10.98
N THR A 60 6.79 -3.89 10.48
CA THR A 60 6.45 -2.70 11.26
C THR A 60 5.03 -2.23 10.94
N THR A 61 4.48 -1.38 11.80
CA THR A 61 3.16 -0.78 11.65
C THR A 61 3.33 0.73 11.50
N MET A 62 2.54 1.34 10.61
CA MET A 62 2.53 2.79 10.44
C MET A 62 2.08 3.45 11.74
N ASN A 63 2.94 4.30 12.30
CA ASN A 63 2.66 5.07 13.51
C ASN A 63 2.53 6.57 13.20
N GLY A 64 1.99 7.35 14.15
CA GLY A 64 1.72 8.77 13.94
C GLY A 64 2.98 9.59 13.65
N GLN A 65 4.10 9.28 14.30
CA GLN A 65 5.36 9.99 14.09
C GLN A 65 5.96 9.71 12.71
N TYR A 66 5.93 8.45 12.29
CA TYR A 66 6.38 8.02 10.97
C TYR A 66 5.56 8.73 9.89
N TYR A 67 4.24 8.76 10.08
CA TYR A 67 3.34 9.45 9.17
C TYR A 67 3.59 10.96 9.12
N ALA A 68 3.83 11.62 10.26
CA ALA A 68 4.19 13.03 10.31
C ALA A 68 5.49 13.35 9.54
N ASN A 69 6.50 12.48 9.66
CA ASN A 69 7.75 12.64 8.91
C ASN A 69 7.53 12.48 7.39
N LEU A 70 6.63 11.59 6.96
CA LEU A 70 6.25 11.48 5.55
C LEU A 70 5.51 12.72 5.05
N LEU A 71 4.63 13.30 5.87
CA LEU A 71 3.94 14.55 5.53
C LEU A 71 4.92 15.71 5.34
N ALA A 72 5.95 15.82 6.18
CA ALA A 72 6.99 16.83 6.02
C ALA A 72 7.72 16.69 4.67
N GLN A 73 8.14 15.47 4.31
CA GLN A 73 8.77 15.18 3.01
C GLN A 73 7.84 15.44 1.83
N ALA A 74 6.57 15.05 1.93
CA ALA A 74 5.57 15.31 0.90
C ALA A 74 5.36 16.82 0.71
N ARG A 75 5.34 17.61 1.80
CA ARG A 75 5.24 19.07 1.73
C ARG A 75 6.44 19.69 1.02
N GLU A 76 7.66 19.20 1.29
CA GLU A 76 8.86 19.64 0.57
C GLU A 76 8.76 19.34 -0.93
N ALA A 77 8.34 18.13 -1.31
CA ALA A 77 8.13 17.76 -2.70
C ALA A 77 7.11 18.66 -3.41
N VAL A 78 6.04 19.08 -2.70
CA VAL A 78 5.05 20.02 -3.23
C VAL A 78 5.64 21.42 -3.38
N VAL A 79 6.42 21.92 -2.42
CA VAL A 79 7.05 23.26 -2.47
C VAL A 79 8.06 23.38 -3.62
N GLN A 80 8.73 22.28 -3.99
CA GLN A 80 9.63 22.26 -5.15
C GLN A 80 8.90 22.40 -6.50
N LYS A 81 7.56 22.28 -6.55
CA LYS A 81 6.80 22.51 -7.78
C LYS A 81 6.76 24.00 -8.17
N PRO A 82 6.65 24.31 -9.49
CA PRO A 82 6.60 25.70 -9.95
C PRO A 82 5.48 26.53 -9.29
N ARG A 83 5.84 27.74 -8.81
CA ARG A 83 4.96 28.64 -8.01
C ARG A 83 3.58 28.90 -8.61
N GLY A 84 3.44 28.91 -9.94
CA GLY A 84 2.16 29.13 -10.61
C GLY A 84 1.08 28.09 -10.23
N LYS A 85 1.49 26.86 -9.90
CA LYS A 85 0.58 25.75 -9.57
C LYS A 85 0.07 25.77 -8.13
N LEU A 86 0.79 26.43 -7.22
CA LEU A 86 0.44 26.54 -5.80
C LEU A 86 -0.31 27.83 -5.47
N SER A 87 -0.63 28.65 -6.48
CA SER A 87 -1.25 29.96 -6.31
C SER A 87 -2.61 29.93 -5.58
N ARG A 88 -3.33 28.81 -5.65
CA ARG A 88 -4.60 28.59 -4.95
C ARG A 88 -4.47 27.78 -3.64
N GLY A 89 -3.24 27.50 -3.21
CA GLY A 89 -2.96 26.61 -2.09
C GLY A 89 -3.02 25.12 -2.47
N VAL A 90 -2.77 24.27 -1.48
CA VAL A 90 -2.71 22.81 -1.62
C VAL A 90 -3.87 22.21 -0.82
N LEU A 91 -4.73 21.46 -1.49
CA LEU A 91 -5.74 20.64 -0.81
C LEU A 91 -5.18 19.23 -0.63
N PHE A 92 -5.03 18.80 0.61
CA PHE A 92 -4.56 17.46 0.93
C PHE A 92 -5.74 16.53 1.21
N LEU A 93 -5.83 15.42 0.47
CA LEU A 93 -6.88 14.41 0.61
C LEU A 93 -6.29 13.10 1.15
N GLN A 94 -6.90 12.58 2.20
CA GLN A 94 -6.58 11.29 2.80
C GLN A 94 -7.83 10.69 3.48
N ASP A 95 -7.77 9.42 3.86
CA ASP A 95 -8.81 8.76 4.64
C ASP A 95 -8.68 9.03 6.15
N ASN A 96 -9.70 8.63 6.91
CA ASN A 96 -9.80 8.89 8.35
C ASN A 96 -9.11 7.80 9.20
N ALA A 97 -8.03 7.19 8.72
CA ALA A 97 -7.28 6.21 9.51
C ALA A 97 -6.78 6.86 10.81
N SER A 98 -6.73 6.09 11.90
CA SER A 98 -6.35 6.63 13.21
C SER A 98 -5.01 7.38 13.18
N VAL A 99 -4.05 6.83 12.45
CA VAL A 99 -2.71 7.37 12.24
C VAL A 99 -2.72 8.73 11.53
N HIS A 100 -3.67 8.94 10.62
CA HIS A 100 -3.82 10.17 9.83
C HIS A 100 -4.46 11.30 10.63
N THR A 101 -5.29 10.94 11.61
CA THR A 101 -5.95 11.88 12.52
C THR A 101 -5.18 12.17 13.80
N ALA A 102 -3.99 11.56 13.97
CA ALA A 102 -3.19 11.69 15.18
C ALA A 102 -2.75 13.15 15.40
N ARG A 103 -2.60 13.57 16.67
CA ARG A 103 -2.19 14.96 16.98
C ARG A 103 -0.80 15.30 16.44
N VAL A 104 0.08 14.30 16.34
CA VAL A 104 1.44 14.42 15.81
C VAL A 104 1.47 14.63 14.28
N SER A 105 0.41 14.24 13.57
CA SER A 105 0.30 14.35 12.11
C SER A 105 -0.58 15.51 11.64
N ARG A 106 -1.01 16.38 12.56
CA ARG A 106 -1.79 17.59 12.27
C ARG A 106 -0.93 18.84 12.23
#